data_AF-A0A2K3LK50-F1
#
_entry.id   AF-A0A2K3LK50-F1
#
_cell.length_a   1.000
_cell.length_b   1.000
_cell.length_c   1.000
_cell.angle_alpha   90.00
_cell.angle_beta   90.00
_cell.angle_gamma   90.00
#
_symmetry.space_group_name_H-M   'P 1'
#
loop_
_entity.id
_entity.type
_entity.pdbx_description
1 polymer ?
#
loop_
_entity_poly.entity_id
_entity_poly.type
_entity_poly.pdbx_seq_one_letter_code
_entity_poly.pdbx_strand_id
1 'polypeptide(L)'
;MRLPGQVFISKWQSSPYEPVITDCCSWDGIQCDEHTNQVIHIDLRSCQLYGRMDANSSLFRLVHLRVLDLSDNDFNYSQIPSKI
;
A
#
# COMPACT_ATOMS: atom_id res chain seq x y z
N MET A 1 -9.68 11.06 -3.23
CA MET A 1 -8.47 10.68 -2.45
C MET A 1 -7.95 11.89 -1.73
N ARG A 2 -8.12 11.92 -0.42
CA ARG A 2 -7.60 13.00 0.39
C ARG A 2 -6.23 12.55 0.88
N LEU A 3 -5.24 12.62 0.00
CA LEU A 3 -3.87 12.73 0.48
C LEU A 3 -3.85 14.00 1.34
N PRO A 4 -3.63 13.94 2.66
CA PRO A 4 -3.44 15.16 3.42
C PRO A 4 -2.26 15.88 2.77
N GLY A 5 -2.49 17.14 2.41
CA GLY A 5 -1.72 17.88 1.42
C GLY A 5 -0.21 17.68 1.49
N GLN A 6 0.39 17.46 0.31
CA GLN A 6 1.81 17.61 0.02
C GLN A 6 2.72 17.16 1.17
N VAL A 7 2.67 15.88 1.52
CA VAL A 7 3.70 15.29 2.36
C VAL A 7 4.92 15.04 1.48
N PHE A 8 5.89 15.96 1.53
CA PHE A 8 7.23 15.69 1.01
C PHE A 8 7.81 14.45 1.71
N ILE A 9 8.55 13.62 0.97
CA ILE A 9 9.27 12.44 1.51
C ILE A 9 10.23 12.84 2.65
N SER A 10 10.52 14.14 2.83
CA SER A 10 11.27 14.69 3.95
C SER A 10 10.53 14.72 5.30
N LYS A 11 9.20 14.53 5.36
CA LYS A 11 8.46 14.36 6.63
C LYS A 11 8.59 12.95 7.25
N TRP A 12 9.33 12.05 6.60
CA TRP A 12 9.57 10.68 7.07
C TRP A 12 10.70 10.56 8.11
N GLN A 13 11.36 11.66 8.49
CA GLN A 13 12.29 11.65 9.62
C GLN A 13 11.56 12.01 10.91
N SER A 14 11.10 10.99 11.64
CA SER A 14 10.69 11.13 13.03
C SER A 14 11.89 10.97 13.98
N SER A 15 11.79 11.67 15.12
CA SER A 15 12.71 11.69 16.26
C SER A 15 13.38 10.34 16.61
N PRO A 16 14.66 10.30 17.02
CA PRO A 16 15.46 9.08 17.18
C PRO A 16 15.05 8.10 18.30
N TYR A 17 13.93 8.33 19.01
CA TYR A 17 13.55 7.53 20.19
C TYR A 17 12.18 6.87 20.15
N GLU A 18 11.41 6.99 19.08
CA GLU A 18 10.14 6.26 18.93
C GLU A 18 10.12 5.57 17.57
N PRO A 19 10.04 4.22 17.51
CA PRO A 19 9.63 3.57 16.28
C PRO A 19 8.16 3.93 16.10
N VAL A 20 7.88 4.94 15.26
CA VAL A 20 6.52 5.20 14.81
C VAL A 20 6.14 4.04 13.91
N ILE A 21 5.64 2.97 14.52
CA ILE A 21 4.88 1.93 13.83
C ILE A 21 3.61 2.64 13.41
N THR A 22 3.64 3.28 12.25
CA THR A 22 2.47 3.94 11.70
C THR A 22 1.41 2.87 11.49
N ASP A 23 0.29 3.02 12.20
CA ASP A 23 -0.85 2.12 12.05
C ASP A 23 -1.46 2.31 10.66
N CYS A 24 -1.03 1.46 9.72
CA CYS A 24 -1.48 1.48 8.33
C CYS A 24 -2.97 1.14 8.18
N CYS A 25 -3.62 0.58 9.21
CA CYS A 25 -5.04 0.27 9.20
C CYS A 25 -5.92 1.52 9.21
N SER A 26 -5.33 2.68 9.54
CA SER A 26 -6.00 3.98 9.47
C SER A 26 -5.88 4.67 8.10
N TRP A 27 -5.15 4.08 7.15
CA TRP A 27 -4.91 4.70 5.84
C TRP A 27 -6.10 4.52 4.90
N ASP A 28 -6.42 5.56 4.14
CA ASP A 28 -7.42 5.49 3.08
C ASP A 28 -7.08 4.34 2.10
N GLY A 29 -8.06 3.48 1.83
CA GLY A 29 -7.90 2.33 0.95
C GLY A 29 -7.24 1.11 1.60
N ILE A 30 -6.87 1.16 2.88
CA ILE A 30 -6.40 -0.01 3.63
C ILE A 30 -7.50 -0.48 4.56
N GLN A 31 -7.73 -1.79 4.58
CA GLN A 31 -8.59 -2.43 5.57
C GLN A 31 -7.83 -3.58 6.22
N CYS A 32 -7.86 -3.59 7.55
CA CYS A 32 -7.26 -4.63 8.37
C CYS A 32 -8.31 -5.54 9.00
N ASP A 33 -7.88 -6.74 9.38
CA ASP A 33 -8.65 -7.63 10.24
C ASP A 33 -8.73 -7.04 11.65
N GLU A 34 -9.94 -6.92 12.19
CA GLU A 34 -10.23 -6.29 13.49
C GLU A 34 -9.62 -7.06 14.68
N HIS A 35 -9.30 -8.35 14.51
CA HIS A 35 -8.76 -9.20 15.57
C HIS A 35 -7.25 -9.34 15.49
N THR A 36 -6.69 -9.45 14.29
CA THR A 36 -5.26 -9.70 14.10
C THR A 36 -4.47 -8.44 13.75
N ASN A 37 -5.13 -7.32 13.43
CA ASN A 37 -4.51 -6.10 12.90
C ASN A 37 -3.68 -6.32 11.62
N GLN A 38 -3.99 -7.38 10.87
CA GLN A 38 -3.30 -7.68 9.63
C GLN A 38 -4.05 -7.06 8.45
N VAL A 39 -3.30 -6.53 7.48
CA VAL A 39 -3.89 -5.97 6.25
C VAL A 39 -4.54 -7.09 5.44
N ILE A 40 -5.85 -6.97 5.21
CA ILE A 40 -6.65 -7.93 4.44
C ILE A 40 -7.13 -7.36 3.12
N HIS A 41 -7.17 -6.03 2.95
CA HIS A 41 -7.62 -5.40 1.72
C HIS A 41 -6.87 -4.09 1.46
N ILE A 42 -6.45 -3.93 0.21
CA ILE A 42 -5.78 -2.75 -0.32
C ILE A 42 -6.52 -2.30 -1.58
N ASP A 43 -7.01 -1.07 -1.57
CA ASP A 43 -7.64 -0.37 -2.69
C ASP A 43 -6.74 0.77 -3.15
N LEU A 44 -6.11 0.58 -4.31
CA LEU A 44 -5.26 1.56 -4.98
C LEU A 44 -5.83 1.94 -6.34
N ARG A 45 -7.15 1.83 -6.50
CA ARG A 45 -7.81 2.17 -7.77
C ARG A 45 -7.64 3.62 -8.12
N SER A 46 -7.47 3.92 -9.41
CA SER A 46 -7.43 5.31 -9.91
C SER A 46 -6.38 6.19 -9.21
N CYS A 47 -5.32 5.58 -8.64
CA CYS A 47 -4.27 6.30 -7.91
C CYS A 47 -3.19 6.87 -8.85
N GLN A 48 -3.37 6.79 -10.17
CA GLN A 48 -2.40 7.23 -11.18
C GLN A 48 -1.04 6.52 -11.02
N LEU A 49 -1.07 5.25 -10.58
CA LEU A 49 0.12 4.44 -10.49
C LEU A 49 0.62 4.13 -11.90
N TYR A 50 1.92 4.33 -12.11
CA TYR A 50 2.57 4.12 -13.40
C TYR A 50 3.81 3.25 -13.28
N GLY A 51 4.10 2.49 -14.34
CA GLY A 51 5.32 1.68 -14.47
C GLY A 51 5.11 0.19 -14.20
N ARG A 52 6.19 -0.55 -14.00
CA ARG A 52 6.15 -2.02 -13.85
C ARG A 52 6.00 -2.43 -12.39
N MET A 53 5.11 -3.37 -12.12
CA MET A 53 5.05 -4.04 -10.82
C MET A 53 6.26 -4.97 -10.63
N ASP A 54 6.95 -4.79 -9.50
CA ASP A 54 8.01 -5.70 -9.07
C ASP A 54 7.42 -6.85 -8.25
N ALA A 55 7.63 -8.09 -8.71
CA ALA A 55 7.24 -9.31 -8.00
C ALA A 55 7.87 -9.42 -6.61
N ASN A 56 9.02 -8.77 -6.39
CA ASN A 56 9.73 -8.77 -5.11
C ASN A 56 9.28 -7.66 -4.16
N SER A 57 8.31 -6.83 -4.59
CA SER A 57 7.72 -5.77 -3.77
C SER A 57 7.15 -6.32 -2.47
N SER A 58 7.20 -5.51 -1.41
CA SER A 58 6.60 -5.84 -0.11
C SER A 58 5.10 -6.09 -0.21
N LEU A 59 4.43 -5.54 -1.23
CA LEU A 59 3.00 -5.76 -1.49
C LEU A 59 2.66 -7.26 -1.62
N PHE A 60 3.51 -8.03 -2.32
CA PHE A 60 3.32 -9.46 -2.51
C PHE A 60 3.74 -10.31 -1.31
N ARG A 61 4.32 -9.70 -0.26
CA ARG A 61 4.68 -10.39 0.99
C ARG A 61 3.57 -10.32 2.05
N LEU A 62 2.47 -9.64 1.75
CA LEU A 62 1.32 -9.53 2.64
C LEU A 62 0.51 -10.82 2.59
N VAL A 63 0.95 -11.83 3.33
CA VAL A 63 0.38 -13.20 3.30
C VAL A 63 -1.09 -13.29 3.74
N HIS A 64 -1.60 -12.26 4.41
CA HIS A 64 -2.99 -12.17 4.85
C HIS A 64 -3.88 -11.31 3.94
N LEU A 65 -3.30 -10.72 2.89
CA LEU A 65 -4.00 -9.91 1.92
C LEU A 65 -4.99 -10.79 1.15
N ARG A 66 -6.27 -10.41 1.19
CA ARG A 66 -7.38 -11.12 0.52
C ARG A 66 -7.81 -10.40 -0.75
N VAL A 67 -7.75 -9.08 -0.74
CA VAL A 67 -8.18 -8.24 -1.86
C VAL A 67 -7.11 -7.19 -2.16
N LEU A 68 -6.73 -7.10 -3.43
CA LEU A 68 -5.84 -6.09 -3.97
C LEU A 68 -6.51 -5.50 -5.22
N ASP A 69 -7.01 -4.26 -5.11
CA ASP A 69 -7.62 -3.55 -6.24
C ASP A 69 -6.65 -2.55 -6.83
N LEU A 70 -6.21 -2.82 -8.05
CA LEU A 70 -5.29 -2.00 -8.83
C LEU A 70 -5.96 -1.44 -10.08
N SER A 71 -7.28 -1.53 -10.21
CA SER A 71 -7.98 -1.09 -11.42
C SER A 71 -7.80 0.41 -11.69
N ASP A 72 -7.92 0.80 -12.97
CA ASP A 72 -7.75 2.20 -13.41
C ASP A 72 -6.37 2.81 -13.08
N ASN A 73 -5.32 2.00 -13.20
CA ASN A 73 -3.92 2.43 -13.17
C ASN A 73 -3.21 2.02 -14.47
N ASP A 74 -2.08 2.66 -14.78
CA ASP A 74 -1.31 2.42 -16.00
C ASP A 74 0.02 1.70 -15.69
N PHE A 75 -0.04 0.38 -15.59
CA PHE A 75 1.16 -0.43 -15.37
C PHE A 75 1.94 -0.72 -16.66
N ASN A 76 1.79 0.09 -17.71
CA ASN A 76 2.50 -0.01 -18.99
C ASN A 76 2.45 -1.43 -19.59
N TYR A 77 1.25 -2.05 -19.57
CA TYR A 77 0.99 -3.43 -20.01
C TYR A 77 1.81 -4.51 -19.28
N SER A 78 2.41 -4.20 -18.13
CA SER A 78 3.18 -5.18 -17.38
C SER A 78 2.27 -6.27 -16.82
N GLN A 79 2.76 -7.50 -16.87
CA GLN A 79 2.07 -8.63 -16.27
C GLN A 79 2.11 -8.52 -14.75
N ILE A 80 0.96 -8.69 -14.11
CA ILE A 80 0.89 -8.88 -12.68
C ILE A 80 1.69 -10.15 -12.35
N PRO A 81 2.68 -10.08 -11.44
CA PRO A 81 3.41 -11.25 -10.99
C PRO A 81 2.46 -12.34 -10.50
N SER A 82 2.59 -13.56 -11.03
CA SER A 82 1.75 -14.70 -10.63
C SER A 82 2.20 -15.37 -9.33
N LYS A 83 3.31 -14.91 -8.75
CA LYS A 83 3.80 -15.37 -7.45
C LYS A 83 3.30 -14.43 -6.37
N ILE A 84 2.39 -14.97 -5.55
CA ILE A 84 2.03 -14.47 -4.22
C ILE A 84 2.76 -15.39 -3.23
#